data_AF-A0A8D8PWT7-F1
#
_entry.id   AF-A0A8D8PWT7-F1
#
_cell.length_a   1.000
_cell.length_b   1.000
_cell.length_c   1.000
_cell.angle_alpha   90.00
_cell.angle_beta   90.00
_cell.angle_gamma   90.00
#
_symmetry.space_group_name_H-M   'P 1'
#
loop_
_entity.id
_entity.type
_entity.pdbx_description
1 polymer ?
#
loop_
_entity_poly.entity_id
_entity_poly.type
_entity_poly.pdbx_seq_one_letter_code
_entity_poly.pdbx_strand_id
1 'polypeptide(L)'
;MAPQEIKTLDQLLLVNGHQIKNYIIIGIGCFLVTSFALSYIITTSHIKHRCTIPECEDPRNSSYLTPWIKHAVPYDKEGNPETCSRYQFKGSGSCSDNSSFDKTILVKCNNSRSCTDYL
;
A
#
# COMPACT_ATOMS: atom_id res chain seq x y z
N MET A 1 39.77 50.30 29.55
CA MET A 1 39.00 49.04 29.66
C MET A 1 38.00 49.06 28.52
N ALA A 2 38.24 48.30 27.45
CA ALA A 2 37.33 48.30 26.29
C ALA A 2 36.04 47.55 26.66
N PRO A 3 34.86 48.09 26.30
CA PRO A 3 33.59 47.41 26.57
C PRO A 3 33.54 46.10 25.77
N GLN A 4 33.27 44.98 26.46
CA GLN A 4 33.02 43.69 25.83
C GLN A 4 31.56 43.69 25.33
N GLU A 5 31.37 43.62 24.01
CA GLU A 5 30.05 43.45 23.41
C GLU A 5 29.48 42.06 23.73
N ILE A 6 28.29 42.04 24.33
CA ILE A 6 27.53 40.81 24.56
C ILE A 6 26.92 40.37 23.23
N LYS A 7 27.65 39.53 22.48
CA LYS A 7 27.12 38.94 21.25
C LYS A 7 26.03 37.92 21.58
N THR A 8 24.87 38.06 20.94
CA THR A 8 23.80 37.06 20.97
C THR A 8 24.29 35.71 20.44
N LEU A 9 23.80 34.61 21.01
CA LEU A 9 24.22 33.26 20.67
C LEU A 9 24.15 32.97 19.14
N ASP A 10 23.15 33.53 18.46
CA ASP A 10 22.98 33.44 17.01
C ASP A 10 24.19 34.03 16.22
N GLN A 11 24.73 35.16 16.71
CA GLN A 11 25.87 35.85 16.09
C GLN A 11 27.19 35.09 16.29
N LEU A 12 27.39 34.45 17.45
CA LEU A 12 28.56 33.60 17.70
C LEU A 12 28.55 32.33 16.85
N LEU A 13 27.37 31.78 16.64
CA LEU A 13 27.22 30.56 15.85
C LEU A 13 27.31 30.82 14.34
N LEU A 14 26.85 31.98 13.84
CA LEU A 14 27.00 32.42 12.44
C LEU A 14 28.46 32.64 12.03
N VAL A 15 29.27 33.24 12.90
CA VAL A 15 30.70 33.53 12.63
C VAL A 15 31.55 32.26 12.54
N ASN A 16 31.22 31.22 13.31
CA ASN A 16 31.99 29.97 13.32
C ASN A 16 31.58 28.97 12.23
N GLY A 17 30.56 29.25 11.40
CA GLY A 17 30.09 28.35 10.33
C GLY A 17 29.53 27.00 10.82
N HIS A 18 29.41 26.79 12.13
CA HIS A 18 28.95 25.55 12.74
C HIS A 18 27.42 25.38 12.70
N GLN A 19 26.67 26.47 12.49
CA GLN A 19 25.20 26.40 12.31
C GLN A 19 24.80 25.55 11.12
N ILE A 20 25.56 25.63 10.02
CA ILE A 20 25.25 24.90 8.79
C ILE A 20 25.42 23.40 9.03
N LYS A 21 26.48 22.98 9.72
CA LYS A 21 26.72 21.57 10.07
C LYS A 21 25.61 21.02 10.96
N ASN A 22 25.20 21.76 11.99
CA ASN A 22 24.08 21.35 12.84
C ASN A 22 22.77 21.26 12.08
N TYR A 23 22.47 22.22 11.22
CA TYR A 23 21.26 22.21 10.40
C TYR A 23 21.25 21.04 9.42
N ILE A 24 22.40 20.71 8.82
CA ILE A 24 22.55 19.53 7.96
C ILE A 24 22.32 18.24 8.75
N ILE A 25 22.90 18.09 9.94
CA ILE A 25 22.71 16.90 10.78
C ILE A 25 21.23 16.71 11.14
N ILE A 26 20.55 17.79 11.56
CA ILE A 26 19.12 17.77 11.88
C ILE A 26 18.30 17.46 10.61
N GLY A 27 18.62 18.10 9.49
CA GLY A 27 17.94 17.91 8.21
C GLY A 27 18.05 16.48 7.68
N ILE A 28 19.24 15.87 7.78
CA ILE A 28 19.46 14.46 7.42
C ILE A 28 18.60 13.56 8.31
N GLY A 29 18.55 13.81 9.62
CA GLY A 29 17.68 13.06 10.54
C GLY A 29 16.21 13.11 10.12
N CYS A 30 15.68 14.30 9.86
CA CYS A 30 14.31 14.48 9.40
C CYS A 30 14.05 13.80 8.04
N PHE A 31 15.00 13.88 7.11
CA PHE A 31 14.90 13.26 5.80
C PHE A 31 14.83 11.73 5.90
N LEU A 32 15.69 11.13 6.73
CA LEU A 32 15.69 9.68 6.96
C LEU A 32 14.34 9.23 7.54
N VAL A 33 13.82 9.89 8.58
CA VAL A 33 12.51 9.57 9.18
C VAL A 33 11.39 9.63 8.13
N THR A 34 11.37 10.70 7.32
CA THR A 34 10.37 10.89 6.27
C THR A 34 10.48 9.82 5.19
N SER A 35 11.70 9.43 4.83
CA SER A 35 11.94 8.39 3.81
C SER A 35 11.38 7.04 4.26
N PHE A 36 11.57 6.65 5.52
CA PHE A 36 10.99 5.42 6.07
C PHE A 36 9.46 5.46 6.06
N ALA A 37 8.86 6.59 6.44
CA ALA A 37 7.40 6.76 6.39
C ALA A 37 6.86 6.64 4.96
N LEU A 38 7.53 7.27 3.99
CA LEU A 38 7.14 7.20 2.58
C LEU A 38 7.29 5.78 2.03
N SER A 39 8.39 5.08 2.35
CA SER A 39 8.58 3.68 1.97
C SER A 39 7.49 2.78 2.53
N TYR A 40 7.09 2.99 3.80
CA TYR A 40 5.99 2.25 4.40
C TYR A 40 4.66 2.46 3.65
N ILE A 41 4.33 3.72 3.29
CA ILE A 41 3.13 4.05 2.51
C ILE A 41 3.18 3.37 1.14
N ILE A 42 4.31 3.42 0.45
CA ILE A 42 4.48 2.80 -0.87
C ILE A 42 4.38 1.27 -0.79
N THR A 43 5.01 0.64 0.20
CA THR A 43 4.94 -0.83 0.38
C THR A 43 3.54 -1.28 0.77
N THR A 44 2.83 -0.52 1.60
CA THR A 44 1.44 -0.82 1.98
C THR A 44 0.48 -0.66 0.79
N SER A 45 0.78 0.25 -0.14
CA SER A 45 0.04 0.39 -1.40
C SER A 45 0.06 -0.90 -2.24
N HIS A 46 1.08 -1.76 -2.08
CA HIS A 46 1.19 -3.05 -2.76
C HIS A 46 0.61 -4.22 -1.93
N ILE A 47 -0.47 -4.00 -1.19
CA ILE A 47 -1.18 -5.10 -0.54
C ILE A 47 -2.03 -5.84 -1.58
N LYS A 48 -1.98 -7.18 -1.56
CA LYS A 48 -2.67 -8.05 -2.53
C LYS A 48 -4.18 -8.03 -2.29
N HIS A 49 -4.85 -6.99 -2.79
CA HIS A 49 -6.31 -6.90 -2.74
C HIS A 49 -6.93 -7.81 -3.80
N ARG A 50 -7.79 -8.73 -3.34
CA ARG A 50 -8.67 -9.49 -4.21
C ARG A 50 -10.08 -8.89 -4.17
N CYS A 51 -10.87 -9.18 -5.19
CA CYS A 51 -12.28 -8.81 -5.17
C CYS A 51 -13.07 -9.75 -4.25
N THR A 52 -14.01 -9.17 -3.50
CA THR A 52 -15.04 -9.96 -2.82
C THR A 52 -15.93 -10.63 -3.86
N ILE A 53 -16.20 -11.92 -3.67
CA ILE A 53 -17.09 -12.69 -4.53
C ILE A 53 -18.38 -12.90 -3.75
N PRO A 54 -19.41 -12.06 -3.95
CA PRO A 54 -20.61 -12.06 -3.11
C PRO A 54 -21.42 -13.35 -3.23
N GLU A 55 -21.23 -14.10 -4.32
CA GLU A 55 -21.85 -15.42 -4.54
C GLU A 55 -21.28 -16.51 -3.60
N CYS A 56 -20.09 -16.27 -3.03
CA CYS A 56 -19.27 -17.27 -2.36
C CYS A 56 -18.73 -16.85 -0.99
N GLU A 57 -18.69 -15.55 -0.74
CA GLU A 57 -18.15 -14.96 0.47
C GLU A 57 -19.16 -14.00 1.07
N ASP A 58 -19.40 -14.16 2.37
CA ASP A 58 -20.07 -13.14 3.15
C ASP A 58 -19.04 -12.02 3.45
N PRO A 59 -19.34 -10.74 3.14
CA PRO A 59 -18.44 -9.62 3.42
C PRO A 59 -18.10 -9.45 4.91
N ARG A 60 -18.84 -10.09 5.83
CA ARG A 60 -18.62 -10.00 7.29
C ARG A 60 -17.81 -11.18 7.86
N ASN A 61 -17.65 -12.27 7.13
CA ASN A 61 -16.93 -13.47 7.58
C ASN A 61 -16.28 -14.21 6.41
N SER A 62 -15.33 -13.55 5.74
CA SER A 62 -14.59 -14.14 4.62
C SER A 62 -13.17 -14.51 5.03
N SER A 63 -12.74 -15.72 4.65
CA SER A 63 -11.37 -16.18 4.87
C SER A 63 -10.52 -15.88 3.64
N TYR A 64 -9.34 -15.26 3.84
CA TYR A 64 -8.48 -14.86 2.73
C TYR A 64 -7.96 -16.05 1.89
N LEU A 65 -7.85 -17.25 2.43
CA LEU A 65 -7.33 -18.40 1.68
C LEU A 65 -8.34 -19.53 1.69
N THR A 66 -9.26 -19.48 0.74
CA THR A 66 -10.20 -20.57 0.47
C THR A 66 -9.77 -21.36 -0.77
N PRO A 67 -9.99 -22.69 -0.77
CA PRO A 67 -9.49 -23.58 -1.81
C PRO A 67 -10.08 -23.30 -3.21
N TRP A 68 -11.18 -22.55 -3.28
CA TRP A 68 -11.89 -22.25 -4.51
C TRP A 68 -11.47 -20.97 -5.21
N ILE A 69 -10.73 -20.07 -4.54
CA ILE A 69 -10.28 -18.80 -5.13
C ILE A 69 -9.43 -19.02 -6.38
N LYS A 70 -8.69 -20.13 -6.44
CA LYS A 70 -7.89 -20.53 -7.60
C LYS A 70 -8.71 -20.72 -8.89
N HIS A 71 -10.02 -20.92 -8.75
CA HIS A 71 -10.96 -21.07 -9.86
C HIS A 71 -11.67 -19.76 -10.19
N ALA A 72 -11.72 -18.82 -9.25
CA ALA A 72 -12.50 -17.59 -9.36
C ALA A 72 -11.68 -16.38 -9.79
N VAL A 73 -10.35 -16.40 -9.57
CA VAL A 73 -9.44 -15.30 -9.89
C VAL A 73 -8.42 -15.74 -10.94
N PRO A 74 -8.20 -14.96 -12.02
CA PRO A 74 -7.14 -15.24 -12.98
C PRO A 74 -5.76 -15.03 -12.35
N TYR A 75 -4.81 -15.87 -12.72
CA TYR A 75 -3.39 -15.67 -12.39
C TYR A 75 -2.68 -15.12 -13.62
N ASP A 76 -1.87 -14.09 -13.40
CA ASP A 76 -0.97 -13.54 -14.41
C ASP A 76 0.11 -14.57 -14.79
N LYS A 77 0.84 -14.32 -15.88
CA LYS A 77 1.88 -15.21 -16.42
C LYS A 77 3.01 -15.47 -15.44
N GLU A 78 3.23 -14.56 -14.50
CA GLU A 78 4.17 -14.64 -13.39
C GLU A 78 3.62 -15.42 -12.16
N GLY A 79 2.41 -15.98 -12.25
CA GLY A 79 1.78 -16.79 -11.20
C GLY A 79 1.16 -15.97 -10.07
N ASN A 80 1.02 -14.65 -10.24
CA ASN A 80 0.35 -13.78 -9.26
C ASN A 80 -1.14 -13.65 -9.59
N PRO A 81 -2.06 -13.72 -8.62
CA PRO A 81 -3.47 -13.46 -8.87
C PRO A 81 -3.63 -12.03 -9.40
N GLU A 82 -4.28 -11.84 -10.54
CA GLU A 82 -4.55 -10.51 -11.07
C GLU A 82 -5.40 -9.74 -10.06
N THR A 83 -4.91 -8.57 -9.67
CA THR A 83 -5.66 -7.66 -8.81
C THR A 83 -6.87 -7.15 -9.59
N CYS A 84 -8.04 -7.13 -8.95
CA CYS A 84 -9.25 -6.46 -9.46
C CYS A 84 -9.99 -7.12 -10.65
N SER A 85 -9.60 -8.33 -11.00
CA SER A 85 -10.25 -9.16 -12.01
C SER A 85 -10.81 -10.44 -11.37
N ARG A 86 -11.97 -10.89 -11.83
CA ARG A 86 -12.54 -12.19 -11.46
C ARG A 86 -13.25 -12.83 -12.64
N TYR A 87 -13.45 -14.13 -12.58
CA TYR A 87 -14.28 -14.84 -13.55
C TYR A 87 -15.77 -14.67 -13.25
N GLN A 88 -16.59 -14.65 -14.30
CA GLN A 88 -18.04 -14.56 -14.17
C GLN A 88 -18.59 -15.82 -13.46
N PHE A 89 -19.44 -15.64 -12.47
CA PHE A 89 -20.13 -16.75 -11.81
C PHE A 89 -21.25 -17.27 -12.72
N LYS A 90 -21.30 -18.61 -12.91
CA LYS A 90 -22.23 -19.30 -13.80
C LYS A 90 -23.49 -19.81 -13.11
N GLY A 91 -23.63 -19.62 -11.79
CA GLY A 91 -24.89 -19.89 -11.09
C GLY A 91 -25.23 -21.35 -10.82
N SER A 92 -24.36 -22.31 -11.16
CA SER A 92 -24.74 -23.73 -11.21
C SER A 92 -24.11 -24.63 -10.15
N GLY A 93 -23.48 -24.12 -9.10
CA GLY A 93 -22.86 -24.97 -8.08
C GLY A 93 -22.38 -24.26 -6.83
N SER A 94 -22.00 -25.07 -5.82
CA SER A 94 -21.29 -24.57 -4.64
C SER A 94 -20.02 -23.86 -5.10
N CYS A 95 -19.57 -22.87 -4.34
CA CYS A 95 -18.37 -22.12 -4.69
C CYS A 95 -17.09 -22.95 -4.69
N SER A 96 -17.15 -24.26 -4.43
CA SER A 96 -16.01 -25.17 -4.37
C SER A 96 -15.58 -25.72 -5.74
N ASP A 97 -16.43 -25.62 -6.76
CA ASP A 97 -16.27 -26.35 -8.01
C ASP A 97 -15.74 -25.48 -9.16
N ASN A 98 -14.83 -26.05 -9.97
CA ASN A 98 -14.25 -25.37 -11.14
C ASN A 98 -15.30 -25.03 -12.22
N SER A 99 -16.47 -25.68 -12.20
CA SER A 99 -17.60 -25.42 -13.11
C SER A 99 -18.44 -24.19 -12.73
N SER A 100 -18.26 -23.67 -11.52
CA SER A 100 -19.05 -22.55 -11.00
C SER A 100 -18.60 -21.19 -11.58
N PHE A 101 -17.40 -21.13 -12.16
CA PHE A 101 -16.81 -19.93 -12.74
C PHE A 101 -16.50 -20.12 -14.22
N ASP A 102 -16.93 -19.15 -15.04
CA ASP A 102 -16.64 -19.14 -16.46
C ASP A 102 -15.31 -18.43 -16.73
N LYS A 103 -14.28 -19.22 -17.08
CA LYS A 103 -12.94 -18.70 -17.36
C LYS A 103 -12.82 -17.94 -18.68
N THR A 104 -13.84 -17.99 -19.53
CA THR A 104 -13.85 -17.28 -20.81
C THR A 104 -14.21 -15.80 -20.65
N ILE A 105 -14.89 -15.45 -19.55
CA ILE A 105 -15.37 -14.10 -19.28
C ILE A 105 -14.66 -13.53 -18.07
N LEU A 106 -13.81 -12.54 -18.33
CA LEU A 106 -13.13 -11.75 -17.31
C LEU A 106 -14.00 -10.54 -16.95
N VAL A 107 -14.39 -10.47 -15.68
CA VAL A 107 -15.22 -9.40 -15.13
C VAL A 107 -14.35 -8.52 -14.24
N LYS A 108 -14.27 -7.24 -14.59
CA LYS A 108 -13.67 -6.22 -13.72
C LYS A 108 -14.58 -5.95 -12.54
N CYS A 109 -14.00 -5.80 -11.37
CA CYS A 109 -14.78 -5.54 -10.17
C CYS A 109 -15.35 -4.11 -10.22
N ASN A 110 -16.68 -4.01 -10.21
CA ASN A 110 -17.44 -2.78 -10.47
C ASN A 110 -17.25 -1.68 -9.40
N ASN A 111 -16.68 -2.02 -8.25
CA ASN A 111 -16.41 -1.04 -7.22
C ASN A 111 -15.00 -0.49 -7.38
N SER A 112 -14.91 0.77 -7.84
CA SER A 112 -13.69 1.58 -7.70
C SER A 112 -13.27 1.76 -6.22
N ARG A 113 -14.03 1.26 -5.24
CA ARG A 113 -13.65 1.23 -3.82
C ARG A 113 -13.04 -0.09 -3.34
N SER A 114 -13.22 -1.19 -4.08
CA SER A 114 -12.68 -2.50 -3.67
C SER A 114 -11.26 -2.75 -4.20
N CYS A 115 -10.76 -1.82 -5.03
CA CYS A 115 -9.50 -1.90 -5.76
C CYS A 115 -8.58 -0.72 -5.52
N THR A 116 -9.08 0.35 -4.89
CA THR A 116 -8.39 1.64 -4.90
C THR A 116 -8.35 2.35 -3.55
N ASP A 117 -8.93 1.82 -2.48
CA ASP A 117 -9.02 2.59 -1.22
C ASP A 117 -8.50 1.80 -0.02
N TYR A 118 -7.20 1.96 0.24
CA TYR A 118 -6.69 2.18 1.59
C TYR A 118 -5.63 3.30 1.52
N LEU A 119 -6.11 4.52 1.28
CA LEU A 119 -5.52 5.76 1.77
C LEU A 119 -6.57 6.47 2.62
#